data_AF-A0A1H8IGA0-F1
#
_entry.id   AF-A0A1H8IGA0-F1
#
_cell.length_a   1.000
_cell.length_b   1.000
_cell.length_c   1.000
_cell.angle_alpha   90.00
_cell.angle_beta   90.00
_cell.angle_gamma   90.00
#
_symmetry.space_group_name_H-M   'P 1'
#
loop_
_entity.id
_entity.type
_entity.pdbx_description
1 polymer ?
#
loop_
_entity_poly.entity_id
_entity_poly.type
_entity_poly.pdbx_seq_one_letter_code
_entity_poly.pdbx_strand_id
1 'polypeptide(L)'
;MADQPFSIALHKFRGGLALKLEGDLSKSAEAKLLSGFEGEMELGKSIRFLTLDLTKVDYINSGGMAVLIRLARMGSKAGVHTFAWGITPHYEKLFRMVGLTEYMMIYPNEFAVMQRIEALGQ
;
A
#
# COMPACT_ATOMS: atom_id res chain seq x y z
N MET A 1 -24.97 -0.91 -5.65
CA MET A 1 -23.92 -1.96 -5.60
C MET A 1 -23.61 -2.17 -4.13
N ALA A 2 -23.71 -3.39 -3.62
CA ALA A 2 -23.32 -3.68 -2.24
C ALA A 2 -21.79 -3.61 -2.17
N ASP A 3 -21.24 -2.84 -1.22
CA ASP A 3 -19.79 -2.78 -0.95
C ASP A 3 -19.30 -4.23 -0.73
N GLN A 4 -18.34 -4.68 -1.53
CA GLN A 4 -17.68 -5.95 -1.28
C GLN A 4 -16.90 -5.87 0.03
N PRO A 5 -16.89 -6.95 0.84
CA PRO A 5 -16.19 -6.93 2.11
C PRO A 5 -14.68 -6.76 1.91
N PHE A 6 -14.14 -5.65 2.41
CA PHE A 6 -12.70 -5.42 2.42
C PHE A 6 -11.97 -6.39 3.36
N SER A 7 -10.86 -6.94 2.89
CA SER A 7 -9.94 -7.77 3.68
C SER A 7 -8.48 -7.35 3.47
N ILE A 8 -7.67 -7.58 4.50
CA ILE A 8 -6.23 -7.30 4.49
C ILE A 8 -5.48 -8.51 5.03
N ALA A 9 -4.43 -8.93 4.31
CA ALA A 9 -3.46 -9.90 4.79
C ALA A 9 -2.09 -9.25 4.92
N LEU A 10 -1.40 -9.55 6.03
CA LEU A 10 -0.08 -9.00 6.33
C LEU A 10 0.97 -10.10 6.23
N HIS A 11 2.06 -9.83 5.51
CA HIS A 11 3.20 -10.74 5.41
C HIS A 11 4.51 -9.99 5.69
N LYS A 12 5.23 -10.39 6.74
CA LYS A 12 6.56 -9.84 7.04
C LYS A 12 7.60 -10.55 6.19
N PHE A 13 8.54 -9.79 5.65
CA PHE A 13 9.72 -10.28 4.96
C PHE A 13 10.95 -9.55 5.47
N ARG A 14 12.13 -9.89 4.93
CA ARG A 14 13.39 -9.31 5.37
C ARG A 14 13.39 -7.79 5.20
N GLY A 15 13.37 -7.07 6.32
CA GLY A 15 13.40 -5.61 6.37
C GLY A 15 12.12 -4.92 5.90
N GLY A 16 11.01 -5.66 5.73
CA GLY A 16 9.79 -5.08 5.20
C GLY A 16 8.49 -5.79 5.56
N LEU A 17 7.39 -5.14 5.20
CA LEU A 17 6.02 -5.59 5.42
C LEU A 17 5.22 -5.47 4.12
N ALA A 18 4.55 -6.55 3.74
CA ALA A 18 3.63 -6.60 2.61
C ALA A 18 2.19 -6.59 3.12
N LEU A 19 1.37 -5.72 2.53
CA LEU A 19 -0.07 -5.66 2.75
C LEU A 19 -0.76 -6.08 1.46
N LYS A 20 -1.50 -7.18 1.53
CA LYS A 20 -2.36 -7.62 0.45
C LYS A 20 -3.78 -7.16 0.69
N LEU A 21 -4.29 -6.32 -0.20
CA LEU A 21 -5.59 -5.68 -0.07
C LEU A 21 -6.55 -6.34 -1.07
N GLU A 22 -7.70 -6.83 -0.59
CA GLU A 22 -8.72 -7.46 -1.43
C GLU A 22 -10.11 -6.85 -1.15
N GLY A 23 -10.88 -6.61 -2.20
CA GLY A 23 -12.23 -6.02 -2.15
C GLY A 23 -12.26 -4.50 -2.30
N ASP A 24 -13.32 -3.86 -1.78
CA ASP A 24 -13.55 -2.43 -1.97
C ASP A 24 -12.78 -1.58 -0.96
N LEU A 25 -11.87 -0.74 -1.45
CA LEU A 25 -11.16 0.23 -0.64
C LEU A 25 -12.04 1.47 -0.44
N SER A 26 -12.85 1.44 0.62
CA SER A 26 -13.75 2.52 1.01
C SER A 26 -13.36 3.13 2.35
N LYS A 27 -14.09 4.14 2.83
CA LYS A 27 -13.86 4.72 4.17
C LYS A 27 -13.98 3.66 5.28
N SER A 28 -14.79 2.61 5.08
CA SER A 28 -14.92 1.53 6.06
C SER A 28 -13.65 0.65 6.16
N ALA A 29 -12.83 0.60 5.09
CA ALA A 29 -11.56 -0.10 5.07
C ALA A 29 -10.53 0.55 6.01
N GLU A 30 -10.67 1.85 6.31
CA GLU A 30 -9.77 2.62 7.16
C GLU A 30 -9.56 1.97 8.53
N ALA A 31 -10.64 1.60 9.21
CA ALA A 31 -10.57 1.02 10.54
C ALA A 31 -9.85 -0.34 10.53
N LYS A 32 -10.12 -1.17 9.51
CA LYS A 32 -9.47 -2.48 9.33
C LYS A 32 -7.99 -2.36 8.96
N LEU A 33 -7.65 -1.39 8.12
CA LEU A 33 -6.27 -1.10 7.74
C LEU A 33 -5.48 -0.60 8.95
N LEU A 34 -6.02 0.35 9.72
CA LEU A 34 -5.32 0.87 10.90
C LEU A 34 -5.23 -0.16 12.02
N SER A 35 -6.30 -0.92 12.29
CA SER A 35 -6.28 -1.93 13.36
C SER A 35 -5.40 -3.12 13.00
N GLY A 36 -5.37 -3.53 11.73
CA GLY A 36 -4.51 -4.62 11.25
C GLY A 36 -3.05 -4.21 11.09
N PHE A 37 -2.75 -2.92 10.98
CA PHE A 37 -1.40 -2.40 10.80
C PHE A 37 -0.66 -2.22 12.14
N GLU A 38 -0.55 -3.31 12.90
CA GLU A 38 0.27 -3.37 14.13
C GLU A 38 1.75 -3.04 13.89
N GLY A 39 2.19 -3.06 12.63
CA GLY A 39 3.53 -2.69 12.20
C GLY A 39 3.84 -1.20 12.21
N GLU A 40 2.88 -0.31 12.52
CA GLU A 40 3.11 1.14 12.53
C GLU A 40 4.30 1.55 13.40
N MET A 41 4.40 0.99 14.61
CA MET A 41 5.48 1.29 15.57
C MET A 41 6.86 0.78 15.12
N GLU A 42 6.88 -0.13 14.16
CA GLU A 42 8.06 -0.77 13.59
C GLU A 42 8.55 -0.08 12.31
N LEU A 43 7.75 0.82 11.73
CA LEU A 43 8.14 1.63 10.58
C LEU A 43 9.35 2.50 10.90
N GLY A 44 10.32 2.51 9.98
CA GLY A 44 11.59 3.24 10.14
C GLY A 44 12.57 2.58 11.11
N LYS A 45 12.16 1.51 11.80
CA LYS A 45 13.02 0.70 12.67
C LYS A 45 13.33 -0.62 11.97
N SER A 46 12.54 -1.66 12.23
CA SER A 46 12.69 -2.99 11.65
C SER A 46 12.06 -3.09 10.25
N ILE A 47 11.10 -2.21 9.93
CA ILE A 47 10.45 -2.12 8.62
C ILE A 47 11.02 -0.91 7.88
N ARG A 48 11.81 -1.17 6.83
CA ARG A 48 12.33 -0.16 5.88
C ARG A 48 11.61 -0.17 4.53
N PHE A 49 10.88 -1.24 4.24
CA PHE A 49 10.11 -1.40 3.01
C PHE A 49 8.65 -1.72 3.33
N LEU A 50 7.72 -0.97 2.76
CA LEU A 50 6.29 -1.24 2.81
C LEU A 50 5.81 -1.54 1.39
N THR A 51 5.04 -2.61 1.23
CA THR A 51 4.53 -2.99 -0.09
C THR A 51 3.02 -3.21 -0.07
N LEU A 52 2.34 -2.80 -1.13
CA LEU A 52 0.88 -2.91 -1.29
C LEU A 52 0.55 -3.72 -2.55
N ASP A 53 -0.05 -4.89 -2.35
CA ASP A 53 -0.68 -5.65 -3.43
C ASP A 53 -2.12 -5.17 -3.59
N LEU A 54 -2.39 -4.48 -4.71
CA LEU A 54 -3.72 -3.97 -5.06
C LEU A 54 -4.39 -4.82 -6.16
N THR A 55 -3.81 -5.98 -6.52
CA THR A 55 -4.27 -6.81 -7.65
C THR A 55 -5.71 -7.28 -7.51
N LYS A 56 -6.22 -7.38 -6.28
CA LYS A 56 -7.61 -7.76 -5.97
C LYS A 56 -8.44 -6.62 -5.37
N VAL A 57 -8.02 -5.38 -5.57
CA VAL A 57 -8.83 -4.21 -5.22
C VAL A 57 -9.69 -3.85 -6.43
N ASP A 58 -10.98 -4.12 -6.31
CA ASP A 58 -11.94 -3.92 -7.40
C ASP A 58 -12.34 -2.44 -7.53
N TYR A 59 -12.45 -1.75 -6.40
CA TYR A 59 -12.95 -0.39 -6.33
C TYR A 59 -12.23 0.46 -5.28
N ILE A 60 -11.94 1.72 -5.61
CA ILE A 60 -11.37 2.72 -4.70
C ILE A 60 -12.20 3.98 -4.80
N ASN A 61 -12.82 4.39 -3.69
CA ASN A 61 -13.51 5.68 -3.61
C ASN A 61 -12.64 6.76 -2.94
N SER A 62 -13.21 7.95 -2.72
CA SER A 62 -12.52 9.06 -2.05
C SER A 62 -12.01 8.69 -0.65
N GLY A 63 -12.77 7.89 0.11
CA GLY A 63 -12.36 7.37 1.41
C GLY A 63 -11.17 6.42 1.30
N GLY A 64 -11.21 5.46 0.37
CA GLY A 64 -10.08 4.56 0.12
C GLY A 64 -8.82 5.30 -0.31
N MET A 65 -8.96 6.31 -1.17
CA MET A 65 -7.84 7.14 -1.58
C MET A 65 -7.20 7.87 -0.39
N ALA A 66 -8.02 8.42 0.51
CA ALA A 66 -7.52 9.07 1.72
C ALA A 66 -6.72 8.10 2.61
N VAL A 67 -7.17 6.84 2.70
CA VAL A 67 -6.45 5.79 3.43
C VAL A 67 -5.08 5.49 2.79
N LEU A 68 -5.02 5.32 1.46
CA LEU A 68 -3.75 5.10 0.75
C LEU A 68 -2.79 6.27 0.91
N ILE A 69 -3.30 7.51 0.78
CA ILE A 69 -2.51 8.72 1.01
C ILE A 69 -1.94 8.75 2.42
N ARG A 70 -2.75 8.43 3.43
CA ARG A 70 -2.27 8.41 4.81
C ARG A 70 -1.19 7.37 4.99
N LEU A 71 -1.39 6.15 4.50
CA LEU A 71 -0.43 5.05 4.62
C LEU A 71 0.92 5.39 3.95
N ALA A 72 0.87 5.89 2.71
CA ALA A 72 2.08 6.27 1.98
C ALA A 72 2.82 7.43 2.67
N ARG A 73 2.09 8.43 3.18
CA ARG A 73 2.68 9.53 3.96
C ARG A 73 3.28 9.06 5.29
N MET A 74 2.64 8.11 5.98
CA MET A 74 3.19 7.51 7.20
C MET A 74 4.52 6.82 6.92
N GLY A 75 4.58 5.99 5.88
CA GLY A 75 5.82 5.35 5.44
C GLY A 75 6.90 6.37 5.10
N SER A 76 6.57 7.36 4.26
CA SER A 76 7.50 8.43 3.88
C SER A 76 8.05 9.20 5.10
N LYS A 77 7.20 9.59 6.05
CA LYS A 77 7.63 10.26 7.29
C LYS A 77 8.56 9.42 8.15
N ALA A 78 8.37 8.09 8.14
CA ALA A 78 9.22 7.15 8.85
C ALA A 78 10.50 6.76 8.08
N GLY A 79 10.75 7.34 6.89
CA GLY A 79 11.89 6.98 6.05
C GLY A 79 11.76 5.59 5.39
N VAL A 80 10.52 5.09 5.28
CA VAL A 80 10.20 3.79 4.68
C VAL A 80 9.89 3.97 3.20
N HIS A 81 10.51 3.15 2.35
CA HIS A 81 10.14 3.10 0.93
C HIS A 81 8.83 2.35 0.77
N THR A 82 7.83 3.00 0.17
CA THR A 82 6.52 2.39 -0.11
C THR A 82 6.41 2.02 -1.58
N PHE A 83 5.99 0.79 -1.86
CA PHE A 83 5.81 0.24 -3.20
C PHE A 83 4.39 -0.29 -3.38
N ALA A 84 3.88 -0.25 -4.61
CA ALA A 84 2.59 -0.86 -4.94
C ALA A 84 2.59 -1.48 -6.33
N TRP A 85 1.76 -2.49 -6.53
CA TRP A 85 1.46 -3.09 -7.84
C TRP A 85 -0.01 -3.52 -7.92
N GLY A 86 -0.42 -4.03 -9.09
CA GLY A 86 -1.81 -4.47 -9.30
C GLY A 86 -2.79 -3.32 -9.51
N ILE A 87 -2.30 -2.14 -9.86
CA ILE A 87 -3.11 -0.94 -10.05
C ILE A 87 -3.59 -0.86 -11.51
N THR A 88 -4.89 -0.66 -11.71
CA THR A 88 -5.43 -0.45 -13.06
C THR A 88 -5.01 0.90 -13.64
N PRO A 89 -4.94 1.08 -14.97
CA PRO A 89 -4.58 2.35 -15.57
C PRO A 89 -5.44 3.54 -15.13
N HIS A 90 -6.73 3.29 -14.83
CA HIS A 90 -7.65 4.28 -14.28
C HIS A 90 -7.16 4.81 -12.92
N TYR A 91 -6.86 3.90 -11.98
CA TYR A 91 -6.39 4.28 -10.66
C TYR A 91 -4.96 4.83 -10.67
N GLU A 92 -4.09 4.34 -11.55
CA GLU A 92 -2.73 4.87 -11.69
C GLU A 92 -2.75 6.35 -12.10
N LYS A 93 -3.65 6.72 -13.02
CA LYS A 93 -3.88 8.13 -13.38
C LYS A 93 -4.40 8.95 -12.20
N LEU A 94 -5.35 8.41 -11.42
CA LEU A 94 -5.86 9.07 -10.23
C LEU A 94 -4.79 9.25 -9.16
N PHE A 95 -3.94 8.24 -8.93
CA PHE A 95 -2.84 8.29 -7.96
C PHE A 95 -1.86 9.41 -8.31
N ARG A 96 -1.51 9.56 -9.58
CA ARG A 96 -0.71 10.69 -10.06
C ARG A 96 -1.41 12.04 -9.83
N MET A 97 -2.70 12.12 -10.16
CA MET A 97 -3.47 13.37 -10.05
C MET A 97 -3.56 13.88 -8.61
N VAL A 98 -3.68 12.99 -7.64
CA VAL A 98 -3.77 13.35 -6.21
C VAL A 98 -2.40 13.41 -5.52
N GLY A 99 -1.30 13.24 -6.26
CA GLY A 99 0.08 13.29 -5.74
C GLY A 99 0.48 12.06 -4.90
N LEU A 100 -0.27 10.96 -4.95
CA LEU A 100 0.07 9.75 -4.19
C LEU A 100 1.43 9.15 -4.61
N THR A 101 1.79 9.33 -5.88
CA THR A 101 3.07 8.86 -6.44
C THR A 101 4.29 9.61 -5.92
N GLU A 102 4.11 10.69 -5.15
CA GLU A 102 5.22 11.35 -4.44
C GLU A 102 5.74 10.53 -3.25
N TYR A 103 4.88 9.69 -2.68
CA TYR A 103 5.17 8.91 -1.47
C TYR A 103 5.25 7.39 -1.72
N MET A 104 4.78 6.95 -2.89
CA MET A 104 4.64 5.54 -3.25
C MET A 104 5.08 5.30 -4.68
N MET A 105 5.95 4.30 -4.88
CA MET A 105 6.40 3.90 -6.21
C MET A 105 5.52 2.77 -6.75
N ILE A 106 5.07 2.90 -8.00
CA ILE A 106 4.20 1.92 -8.65
C ILE A 106 5.04 1.04 -9.59
N TYR A 107 4.83 -0.26 -9.52
CA TYR A 107 5.50 -1.28 -10.33
C TYR A 107 4.48 -2.19 -11.02
N PRO A 108 4.88 -2.86 -12.13
CA PRO A 108 3.96 -3.71 -12.88
C PRO A 108 3.53 -4.98 -12.13
N ASN A 109 4.36 -5.48 -11.22
CA ASN A 109 4.11 -6.71 -10.46
C ASN A 109 5.01 -6.80 -9.21
N GLU A 110 4.72 -7.79 -8.36
CA GLU A 110 5.49 -8.11 -7.16
C GLU A 110 6.97 -8.37 -7.46
N PHE A 111 7.27 -9.11 -8.53
CA PHE A 111 8.65 -9.45 -8.90
C PHE A 111 9.52 -8.20 -9.09
N ALA A 112 9.02 -7.20 -9.82
CA ALA A 112 9.73 -5.95 -10.03
C ALA A 112 9.93 -5.14 -8.74
N VAL A 113 8.97 -5.20 -7.80
CA VAL A 113 9.11 -4.60 -6.47
C VAL A 113 10.20 -5.30 -5.68
N MET A 114 10.22 -6.63 -5.67
CA MET A 114 11.22 -7.40 -4.93
C MET A 114 12.63 -7.18 -5.48
N GLN A 115 12.79 -7.12 -6.80
CA GLN A 115 14.06 -6.73 -7.42
C GLN A 115 14.52 -5.34 -6.99
N ARG A 116 13.59 -4.37 -6.89
CA ARG A 116 13.91 -3.02 -6.42
C ARG A 116 14.34 -3.04 -4.95
N ILE A 117 13.65 -3.79 -4.10
CA ILE A 117 13.98 -3.92 -2.68
C ILE A 117 15.36 -4.55 -2.50
N GLU A 118 15.67 -5.62 -3.24
CA GLU A 118 17.00 -6.25 -3.23
C GLU A 118 18.09 -5.25 -3.61
N ALA A 119 17.88 -4.45 -4.66
CA ALA A 119 18.83 -3.43 -5.10
C ALA A 119 19.03 -2.27 -4.08
N LEU A 120 18.04 -2.01 -3.22
CA LEU A 120 18.12 -1.00 -2.14
C LEU A 120 18.68 -1.56 -0.82
N GLY A 121 18.71 -2.89 -0.69
CA GLY A 121 19.23 -3.59 0.48
C GLY A 121 20.72 -3.93 0.39
N GLN A 122 21.33 -3.79 -0.78
CA GLN A 122 22.78 -3.80 -1.01
C GLN A 122 23.40 -2.46 -0.61
#